data_AF-A0A1W9WQX7-F1
#
_entry.id   AF-A0A1W9WQX7-F1
#
_cell.length_a   1.000
_cell.length_b   1.000
_cell.length_c   1.000
_cell.angle_alpha   90.00
_cell.angle_beta   90.00
_cell.angle_gamma   90.00
#
_symmetry.space_group_name_H-M   'P 1'
#
loop_
_entity.id
_entity.type
_entity.pdbx_description
1 polymer ?
#
loop_
_entity_poly.entity_id
_entity_poly.type
_entity_poly.pdbx_seq_one_letter_code
_entity_poly.pdbx_strand_id
1 'polypeptide(L)'
;MAKKAFFLKRLNDHVQYLKKIDAAIKGESDFQGTPHRDCQLGQWLYDEGGAEVAAMENSNAKEVFESLLEPHERFHTISKEALEKKRAGDEAGAQAILTEMHVLSTLITNKLLELDGMR
;
A
#
# COMPACT_ATOMS: atom_id res chain seq x y z
N MET A 1 19.36 -1.89 7.64
CA MET A 1 18.96 -0.52 7.21
C MET A 1 18.48 -0.59 5.77
N ALA A 2 17.18 -0.43 5.56
CA ALA A 2 16.63 -0.19 4.23
C ALA A 2 17.40 0.94 3.51
N LYS A 3 17.72 0.73 2.23
CA LYS A 3 18.44 1.71 1.40
C LYS A 3 17.44 2.78 0.91
N LYS A 4 17.89 3.99 0.58
CA LYS A 4 17.04 5.06 -0.02
C LYS A 4 16.24 4.58 -1.25
N ALA A 5 16.83 3.66 -2.02
CA ALA A 5 16.17 3.03 -3.16
C ALA A 5 15.01 2.09 -2.78
N PHE A 6 14.94 1.60 -1.54
CA PHE A 6 13.88 0.72 -1.06
C PHE A 6 12.53 1.46 -1.08
N PHE A 7 12.41 2.58 -0.36
CA PHE A 7 11.13 3.28 -0.24
C PHE A 7 10.65 3.79 -1.59
N LEU A 8 11.53 4.40 -2.40
CA LEU A 8 11.17 4.84 -3.75
C LEU A 8 10.63 3.69 -4.63
N LYS A 9 11.18 2.48 -4.48
CA LYS A 9 10.63 1.29 -5.16
C LYS A 9 9.24 0.94 -4.64
N ARG A 10 9.01 0.95 -3.31
CA ARG A 10 7.69 0.67 -2.72
C ARG A 10 6.62 1.68 -3.14
N LEU A 11 6.99 2.95 -3.24
CA LEU A 11 6.12 3.99 -3.80
C LEU A 11 5.71 3.65 -5.24
N ASN A 12 6.68 3.31 -6.09
CA ASN A 12 6.39 2.90 -7.47
C ASN A 12 5.52 1.64 -7.51
N ASP A 13 5.77 0.65 -6.66
CA ASP A 13 4.99 -0.59 -6.62
C ASP A 13 3.50 -0.33 -6.34
N HIS A 14 3.16 0.58 -5.42
CA HIS A 14 1.75 0.97 -5.19
C HIS A 14 1.13 1.71 -6.37
N VAL A 15 1.88 2.58 -7.05
CA VAL A 15 1.40 3.24 -8.27
C VAL A 15 1.11 2.21 -9.37
N GLN A 16 1.98 1.21 -9.54
CA GLN A 16 1.73 0.13 -10.51
C GLN A 16 0.55 -0.75 -10.09
N TYR A 17 0.39 -1.01 -8.79
CA TYR A 17 -0.76 -1.76 -8.27
C TYR A 17 -2.09 -1.07 -8.58
N LEU A 18 -2.19 0.23 -8.29
CA LEU A 18 -3.37 1.04 -8.62
C LEU A 18 -3.73 0.97 -10.11
N LYS A 19 -2.73 1.08 -10.99
CA LYS A 19 -2.94 0.95 -12.45
C LYS A 19 -3.49 -0.43 -12.83
N LYS A 20 -3.02 -1.50 -12.20
CA LYS A 20 -3.53 -2.86 -12.46
C LYS A 20 -4.97 -3.03 -11.97
N ILE A 21 -5.32 -2.47 -10.82
CA ILE A 21 -6.69 -2.49 -10.30
C ILE A 21 -7.62 -1.68 -11.22
N ASP A 22 -7.22 -0.48 -11.63
CA ASP A 22 -7.98 0.35 -12.59
C ASP A 22 -8.20 -0.39 -13.92
N ALA A 23 -7.16 -1.01 -14.48
CA ALA A 23 -7.29 -1.84 -15.68
C ALA A 23 -8.25 -3.03 -15.48
N ALA A 24 -8.21 -3.69 -14.32
CA ALA A 24 -9.14 -4.78 -14.00
C ALA A 24 -10.59 -4.29 -13.85
N ILE A 25 -10.82 -3.13 -13.23
CA ILE A 25 -12.14 -2.49 -13.12
C ILE A 25 -12.68 -2.12 -14.51
N LYS A 26 -11.81 -1.70 -15.43
CA LYS A 26 -12.17 -1.42 -16.84
C LYS A 26 -12.37 -2.67 -17.69
N GLY A 27 -12.01 -3.85 -17.19
CA GLY A 27 -12.07 -5.11 -17.95
C GLY A 27 -10.90 -5.29 -18.94
N GLU A 28 -9.84 -4.50 -18.78
CA GLU A 28 -8.61 -4.54 -19.60
C GLU A 28 -7.56 -5.52 -19.03
N SER A 29 -7.78 -6.04 -17.82
CA SER A 29 -6.89 -6.96 -17.12
C SER A 29 -7.68 -7.97 -16.27
N ASP A 30 -7.09 -9.15 -16.05
CA ASP A 30 -7.59 -10.21 -15.16
C ASP A 30 -6.99 -10.12 -13.74
N PHE A 31 -6.28 -9.05 -13.41
CA PHE A 31 -5.61 -8.87 -12.12
C PHE A 31 -6.60 -8.96 -10.94
N GLN A 32 -6.28 -9.79 -9.95
CA GLN A 32 -7.16 -10.10 -8.81
C GLN A 32 -6.74 -9.41 -7.50
N GLY A 33 -5.78 -8.49 -7.56
CA GLY A 33 -5.13 -7.95 -6.38
C GLY A 33 -4.18 -8.97 -5.72
N THR A 34 -3.51 -8.53 -4.67
CA THR A 34 -2.66 -9.38 -3.83
C THR A 34 -2.95 -9.10 -2.36
N PRO A 35 -2.79 -10.07 -1.45
CA PRO A 35 -2.85 -9.82 -0.02
C PRO A 35 -1.78 -8.79 0.43
N HIS A 36 -2.08 -8.05 1.50
CA HIS A 36 -1.18 -7.01 2.01
C HIS A 36 0.18 -7.58 2.41
N ARG A 37 0.24 -8.78 3.01
CA ARG A 37 1.50 -9.40 3.44
C ARG A 37 2.34 -9.98 2.30
N ASP A 38 1.76 -10.15 1.12
CA ASP A 38 2.44 -10.77 -0.02
C ASP A 38 3.09 -9.73 -0.95
N CYS A 39 2.82 -8.44 -0.73
CA CYS A 39 3.51 -7.37 -1.43
C CYS A 39 4.88 -7.11 -0.75
N GLN A 40 5.84 -6.57 -1.50
CA GLN A 40 7.19 -6.37 -0.96
C GLN A 40 7.25 -5.34 0.17
N LEU A 41 6.28 -4.42 0.26
CA LEU A 41 6.16 -3.54 1.42
C LEU A 41 5.62 -4.31 2.63
N GLY A 42 4.59 -5.14 2.44
CA GLY A 42 4.03 -5.98 3.48
C GLY A 42 5.05 -6.93 4.08
N GLN A 43 5.79 -7.65 3.25
CA GLN A 43 6.88 -8.53 3.71
C GLN A 43 7.84 -7.75 4.63
N TRP A 44 8.27 -6.56 4.20
CA TRP A 44 9.10 -5.72 5.05
C TRP A 44 8.39 -5.26 6.34
N LEU A 45 7.14 -4.81 6.27
CA LEU A 45 6.38 -4.35 7.45
C LEU A 45 6.19 -5.44 8.51
N TYR A 46 5.99 -6.70 8.10
CA TYR A 46 5.69 -7.78 9.03
C TYR A 46 6.90 -8.65 9.41
N ASP A 47 7.99 -8.58 8.65
CA ASP A 47 9.21 -9.35 8.92
C ASP A 47 10.33 -8.47 9.52
N GLU A 48 11.09 -7.76 8.68
CA GLU A 48 12.33 -7.10 9.10
C GLU A 48 12.16 -5.63 9.52
N GLY A 49 11.14 -4.94 9.01
CA GLY A 49 10.97 -3.50 9.15
C GLY A 49 10.82 -3.02 10.59
N GLY A 50 10.13 -3.79 11.44
CA GLY A 50 9.99 -3.45 12.86
C GLY A 50 11.33 -3.44 13.59
N ALA A 51 12.20 -4.42 13.30
CA ALA A 51 13.54 -4.49 13.88
C ALA A 51 14.47 -3.40 13.31
N GLU A 52 14.38 -3.12 12.01
CA GLU A 52 15.15 -2.04 11.38
C GLU A 52 14.79 -0.66 11.95
N VAL A 53 13.50 -0.39 12.15
CA VAL A 53 13.01 0.88 12.69
C VAL A 53 13.33 1.00 14.18
N ALA A 54 13.24 -0.08 14.96
CA ALA A 54 13.61 -0.08 16.36
C ALA A 54 15.10 0.23 16.61
N ALA A 55 15.95 0.01 15.60
CA ALA A 55 17.37 0.34 15.65
C ALA A 55 17.68 1.80 15.26
N MET A 56 16.67 2.59 14.85
CA MET A 56 16.85 4.01 14.52
C MET A 56 16.96 4.85 15.81
N GLU A 57 17.81 5.89 15.79
CA GLU A 57 17.96 6.79 16.94
C GLU A 57 16.73 7.68 17.16
N ASN A 58 15.93 7.89 16.11
CA ASN A 58 14.73 8.72 16.17
C ASN A 58 13.58 7.99 16.88
N SER A 59 13.20 8.48 18.06
CA SER A 59 12.11 7.92 18.88
C SER A 59 10.75 7.89 18.18
N ASN A 60 10.50 8.79 17.21
CA ASN A 60 9.22 8.88 16.52
C ASN A 60 9.12 7.90 15.34
N ALA A 61 10.24 7.31 14.90
CA ALA A 61 10.25 6.41 13.75
C ALA A 61 9.36 5.18 13.97
N LYS A 62 9.32 4.68 15.21
CA LYS A 62 8.46 3.55 15.59
C LYS A 62 6.98 3.88 15.46
N GLU A 63 6.55 5.06 15.90
CA GLU A 63 5.15 5.50 15.80
C GLU A 63 4.72 5.66 14.34
N VAL A 64 5.58 6.27 13.51
CA VAL A 64 5.34 6.40 12.07
C VAL A 64 5.22 5.02 11.42
N PHE A 65 6.13 4.10 11.76
CA PHE A 65 6.09 2.73 11.26
C PHE A 65 4.80 1.99 11.64
N GLU A 66 4.40 2.01 12.91
CA GLU A 66 3.16 1.37 13.35
C GLU A 66 1.94 1.98 12.65
N SER A 67 1.97 3.28 12.39
CA SER A 67 0.91 3.99 11.66
C SER A 67 0.80 3.64 10.17
N LEU A 68 1.73 2.85 9.61
CA LEU A 68 1.65 2.31 8.24
C LEU A 68 0.79 1.05 8.15
N LEU A 69 0.68 0.28 9.23
CA LEU A 69 0.13 -1.09 9.20
C LEU A 69 -1.35 -1.09 8.78
N GLU A 70 -2.19 -0.34 9.48
CA GLU A 70 -3.63 -0.25 9.19
C GLU A 70 -3.93 0.30 7.79
N PRO A 71 -3.39 1.46 7.35
CA PRO A 71 -3.76 1.99 6.04
C PRO A 71 -3.28 1.09 4.89
N HIS A 72 -2.16 0.39 5.07
CA HIS A 72 -1.68 -0.60 4.11
C HIS A 72 -2.58 -1.85 4.03
N GLU A 73 -2.99 -2.40 5.17
CA GLU A 73 -3.95 -3.51 5.21
C GLU A 73 -5.29 -3.11 4.58
N ARG A 74 -5.79 -1.93 4.94
CA ARG A 74 -7.04 -1.38 4.37
C ARG A 74 -6.94 -1.20 2.86
N PHE A 75 -5.84 -0.62 2.36
CA PHE A 75 -5.62 -0.44 0.91
C PHE A 75 -5.81 -1.73 0.12
N HIS A 76 -5.19 -2.83 0.57
CA HIS A 76 -5.32 -4.13 -0.09
C HIS A 76 -6.72 -4.74 0.11
N THR A 77 -7.31 -4.57 1.29
CA THR A 77 -8.65 -5.08 1.60
C THR A 77 -9.70 -4.47 0.68
N ILE A 78 -9.72 -3.13 0.58
CA ILE A 78 -10.69 -2.44 -0.28
C ILE A 78 -10.38 -2.67 -1.77
N SER A 79 -9.12 -2.93 -2.16
CA SER A 79 -8.81 -3.31 -3.54
C SER A 79 -9.53 -4.59 -3.98
N LYS A 80 -9.65 -5.57 -3.07
CA LYS A 80 -10.39 -6.80 -3.32
C LYS A 80 -11.89 -6.51 -3.41
N GLU A 81 -12.41 -5.65 -2.53
CA GLU A 81 -13.81 -5.23 -2.56
C GLU A 81 -14.16 -4.53 -3.89
N ALA A 82 -13.30 -3.64 -4.40
CA ALA A 82 -13.50 -2.99 -5.70
C ALA A 82 -13.67 -4.00 -6.85
N LEU A 83 -12.84 -5.06 -6.85
CA LEU A 83 -12.93 -6.13 -7.84
C LEU A 83 -14.20 -6.98 -7.66
N GLU A 84 -14.63 -7.21 -6.42
CA GLU A 84 -15.90 -7.90 -6.12
C GLU A 84 -17.11 -7.09 -6.60
N LYS A 85 -17.10 -5.76 -6.38
CA LYS A 85 -18.12 -4.83 -6.89
C LYS A 85 -18.18 -4.85 -8.42
N LYS A 86 -17.02 -4.81 -9.09
CA LYS A 86 -16.95 -4.95 -10.56
C LYS A 86 -17.55 -6.27 -11.03
N ARG A 87 -17.21 -7.40 -10.39
CA ARG A 87 -17.79 -8.72 -10.72
C ARG A 87 -19.31 -8.77 -10.53
N ALA A 88 -19.82 -8.03 -9.56
CA ALA A 88 -21.26 -7.90 -9.32
C ALA A 88 -21.97 -6.91 -10.27
N GLY A 89 -21.24 -6.26 -11.19
CA GLY A 89 -21.78 -5.25 -12.09
C GLY A 89 -21.97 -3.86 -11.46
N ASP A 90 -21.50 -3.66 -10.22
CA ASP A 90 -21.55 -2.37 -9.52
C ASP A 90 -20.32 -1.52 -9.88
N GLU A 91 -20.34 -0.95 -11.09
CA GLU A 91 -19.23 -0.13 -11.58
C GLU A 91 -19.05 1.16 -10.78
N ALA A 92 -20.15 1.78 -10.35
CA ALA A 92 -20.10 2.99 -9.53
C ALA A 92 -19.45 2.71 -8.17
N GLY A 93 -19.83 1.60 -7.52
CA GLY A 93 -19.21 1.15 -6.27
C GLY A 93 -17.73 0.82 -6.44
N ALA A 94 -17.34 0.12 -7.50
CA ALA A 94 -15.93 -0.17 -7.79
C ALA A 94 -15.10 1.12 -7.97
N GLN A 95 -15.64 2.11 -8.70
CA GLN A 95 -14.97 3.39 -8.93
C GLN A 95 -14.86 4.26 -7.67
N ALA A 96 -15.88 4.23 -6.80
CA ALA A 96 -15.84 4.91 -5.51
C ALA A 96 -14.71 4.34 -4.63
N ILE A 97 -14.59 3.02 -4.57
CA ILE A 97 -13.51 2.35 -3.81
C ILE A 97 -12.14 2.65 -4.43
N LEU A 98 -12.01 2.65 -5.75
CA LEU A 98 -10.75 3.03 -6.41
C LEU A 98 -10.29 4.45 -6.01
N THR A 99 -11.24 5.37 -5.83
CA THR A 99 -10.94 6.73 -5.35
C THR A 99 -10.41 6.71 -3.92
N GLU A 100 -11.01 5.91 -3.03
CA GLU A 100 -10.52 5.71 -1.67
C GLU A 100 -9.11 5.07 -1.65
N MET A 101 -8.84 4.14 -2.56
CA MET A 101 -7.50 3.56 -2.71
C MET A 101 -6.44 4.60 -3.06
N HIS A 102 -6.75 5.60 -3.89
CA HIS A 102 -5.82 6.68 -4.19
C HIS A 102 -5.49 7.53 -2.94
N VAL A 103 -6.49 7.78 -2.09
CA VAL A 103 -6.31 8.49 -0.82
C VAL A 103 -5.39 7.68 0.11
N LEU A 104 -5.66 6.38 0.28
CA LEU A 104 -4.82 5.51 1.12
C LEU A 104 -3.40 5.36 0.55
N SER A 105 -3.25 5.21 -0.76
CA SER A 105 -1.94 5.15 -1.41
C SER A 105 -1.11 6.42 -1.17
N THR A 106 -1.76 7.59 -1.19
CA THR A 106 -1.11 8.87 -0.88
C THR A 106 -0.70 8.93 0.59
N LEU A 107 -1.58 8.50 1.50
CA LEU A 107 -1.29 8.43 2.94
C LEU A 107 -0.08 7.53 3.22
N ILE A 108 -0.06 6.32 2.67
CA ILE A 108 1.05 5.37 2.83
C ILE A 108 2.33 5.95 2.25
N THR A 109 2.27 6.54 1.05
CA THR A 109 3.43 7.18 0.41
C THR A 109 4.03 8.29 1.28
N ASN A 110 3.20 9.17 1.84
CA ASN A 110 3.66 10.24 2.71
C ASN A 110 4.33 9.71 3.98
N LYS A 111 3.75 8.69 4.62
CA LYS A 111 4.33 8.05 5.81
C LYS A 111 5.66 7.35 5.52
N LEU A 112 5.79 6.72 4.34
CA LEU A 112 7.06 6.10 3.92
C LEU A 112 8.16 7.16 3.67
N LEU A 113 7.80 8.31 3.08
CA LEU A 113 8.73 9.42 2.88
C LEU A 113 9.14 10.06 4.20
N GLU A 114 8.19 10.22 5.13
CA GLU A 114 8.46 10.67 6.49
C GLU A 114 9.44 9.74 7.19
N LEU A 115 9.20 8.43 7.15
CA LEU A 115 10.09 7.43 7.74
C LEU A 115 11.48 7.39 7.07
N ASP A 116 11.58 7.58 5.75
CA ASP A 116 12.88 7.70 5.04
C ASP A 116 13.68 8.91 5.52
N GLY A 117 13.01 10.03 5.82
CA GLY A 117 13.62 11.26 6.31
C GLY A 117 14.08 11.21 7.78
N MET A 118 13.65 10.20 8.53
CA MET A 118 13.98 10.02 9.97
C MET A 118 15.26 9.20 10.21
N ARG A 119 15.94 8.77 9.14
CA ARG A 119 17.16 7.97 9.17
C ARG A 119 18.41 8.77 9.53
#